data_AF-A0A524RSQ1-F1
#
_entry.id   AF-A0A524RSQ1-F1
#
_cell.length_a   1.000
_cell.length_b   1.000
_cell.length_c   1.000
_cell.angle_alpha   90.00
_cell.angle_beta   90.00
_cell.angle_gamma   90.00
#
_symmetry.space_group_name_H-M   'P 1'
#
loop_
_entity.id
_entity.type
_entity.pdbx_description
1 polymer ?
#
loop_
_entity_poly.entity_id
_entity_poly.type
_entity_poly.pdbx_seq_one_letter_code
_entity_poly.pdbx_strand_id
1 'polypeptide(L)'
;MAPLLKELRRLKGPEQLKKILDTKDQLKDHWDEACTLVERKEKRWPKWERLLALMEQVRDLPIHQDLHPQVEAIHEQRSLLDSTTDYVAPLLQQLENALWDALEKARQHLAEVSADEQQQLEASAEWQSLPETKRHNIAQEMQLSTASAASAPVERSKLLATIQQRSLASWAELAESLPTRFTNARIAAAKELEPDTQPLKLSSGVLKDEAALDVWWDSKREELLTKLQQGPIQIN
;
A
#
# COMPACT_ATOMS: atom_id res chain seq x y z
N MET A 1 0.01 -37.59 34.27
CA MET A 1 0.27 -36.51 35.26
C MET A 1 -0.90 -36.19 36.21
N ALA A 2 -2.08 -35.75 35.74
CA ALA A 2 -3.20 -35.34 36.63
C ALA A 2 -3.79 -36.39 37.60
N PRO A 3 -3.92 -37.69 37.26
CA PRO A 3 -4.51 -38.68 38.17
C PRO A 3 -3.55 -39.05 39.31
N LEU A 4 -2.27 -39.27 39.02
CA LEU A 4 -1.25 -39.60 40.03
C LEU A 4 -1.12 -38.52 41.11
N LEU A 5 -1.06 -37.24 40.71
CA LEU A 5 -0.99 -36.12 41.66
C LEU A 5 -2.28 -36.00 42.50
N LYS A 6 -3.45 -36.33 41.95
CA LYS A 6 -4.72 -36.34 42.69
C LYS A 6 -4.75 -37.48 43.70
N GLU A 7 -4.25 -38.66 43.36
CA GLU A 7 -4.13 -39.80 44.27
C GLU A 7 -3.17 -39.50 45.43
N LEU A 8 -1.98 -38.96 45.12
CA LEU A 8 -1.00 -38.58 46.14
C LEU A 8 -1.53 -37.51 47.10
N ARG A 9 -2.38 -36.58 46.63
CA ARG A 9 -3.03 -35.56 47.47
C ARG A 9 -4.13 -36.10 48.38
N ARG A 10 -4.70 -37.28 48.08
CA ARG A 10 -5.75 -37.92 48.89
C ARG A 10 -5.19 -38.68 50.08
N LEU A 11 -3.96 -39.18 49.97
CA LEU A 11 -3.25 -39.86 51.04
C LEU A 11 -2.68 -38.86 52.06
N LYS A 12 -2.49 -39.28 53.31
CA LYS A 12 -1.93 -38.43 54.38
C LYS A 12 -0.87 -39.19 55.18
N GLY A 13 0.11 -38.45 55.71
CA GLY A 13 1.09 -38.98 56.66
C GLY A 13 2.00 -40.07 56.04
N PRO A 14 2.30 -41.16 56.77
CA PRO A 14 3.26 -42.17 56.34
C PRO A 14 2.90 -42.88 55.02
N GLU A 15 1.60 -43.10 54.78
CA GLU A 15 1.11 -43.74 53.55
C GLU A 15 1.37 -42.89 52.31
N GLN A 16 1.26 -41.57 52.45
CA GLN A 16 1.57 -40.63 51.38
C GLN A 16 3.07 -40.66 51.05
N LEU A 17 3.94 -40.64 52.06
CA LEU A 17 5.39 -40.70 51.87
C LEU A 17 5.84 -41.99 51.20
N LYS A 18 5.27 -43.13 51.61
CA LYS A 18 5.52 -44.43 50.99
C LYS A 18 5.11 -44.41 49.51
N LYS A 19 3.90 -43.93 49.21
CA LYS A 19 3.42 -43.87 47.82
C LYS A 19 4.26 -42.93 46.95
N ILE A 20 4.71 -41.78 47.48
CA ILE A 20 5.62 -40.87 46.77
C ILE A 20 6.94 -41.59 46.43
N LEU A 21 7.51 -42.33 47.39
CA LEU A 21 8.73 -43.10 47.18
C LEU A 21 8.52 -44.19 46.12
N ASP A 22 7.40 -44.92 46.20
CA ASP A 22 7.04 -45.99 45.26
C ASP A 22 6.82 -45.45 43.83
N THR A 23 6.33 -44.22 43.67
CA THR A 23 6.07 -43.58 42.37
C THR A 23 7.12 -42.54 41.98
N LYS A 24 8.28 -42.52 42.65
CA LYS A 24 9.32 -41.50 42.46
C LYS A 24 9.76 -41.38 41.01
N ASP A 25 10.01 -42.50 40.34
CA ASP A 25 10.51 -42.50 38.96
C ASP A 25 9.43 -41.96 38.00
N GLN A 26 8.17 -42.34 38.19
CA GLN A 26 7.04 -41.79 37.42
C GLN A 26 6.85 -40.28 37.64
N LEU A 27 7.07 -39.79 38.86
CA LEU A 27 7.02 -38.35 39.15
C LEU A 27 8.17 -37.60 38.47
N LYS A 28 9.36 -38.21 38.40
CA LYS A 28 10.50 -37.66 37.69
C LYS A 28 10.24 -37.60 36.18
N ASP A 29 9.73 -38.68 35.59
CA ASP A 29 9.39 -38.72 34.16
C ASP A 29 8.35 -37.63 33.81
N HIS A 30 7.32 -37.47 34.65
CA HIS A 30 6.34 -36.40 34.47
C HIS A 30 6.92 -35.00 34.64
N TRP A 31 7.91 -34.82 35.52
CA TRP A 31 8.61 -33.56 35.67
C TRP A 31 9.42 -33.23 34.41
N ASP A 32 10.20 -34.19 33.92
CA ASP A 32 11.02 -34.04 32.71
C ASP A 32 10.15 -33.78 31.46
N GLU A 33 9.00 -34.47 31.36
CA GLU A 33 7.98 -34.21 30.33
C GLU A 33 7.42 -32.78 30.43
N ALA A 34 7.08 -32.32 31.63
CA ALA A 34 6.58 -30.97 31.84
C ALA A 34 7.62 -29.89 31.51
N CYS A 35 8.88 -30.08 31.88
CA CYS A 35 9.98 -29.21 31.49
C CYS A 35 10.11 -29.14 29.96
N THR A 36 10.04 -30.28 29.28
CA THR A 36 10.08 -30.34 27.81
C THR A 36 8.90 -29.58 27.17
N LEU A 37 7.70 -29.68 27.74
CA LEU A 37 6.53 -28.93 27.27
C LEU A 37 6.68 -27.42 27.46
N VAL A 38 7.27 -26.98 28.58
CA VAL A 38 7.57 -25.56 28.83
C VAL A 38 8.55 -25.02 27.80
N GLU A 39 9.65 -25.72 27.54
CA GLU A 39 10.63 -25.32 26.53
C GLU A 39 10.02 -25.23 25.12
N ARG A 40 9.15 -26.19 24.75
CA ARG A 40 8.43 -26.14 23.46
C ARG A 40 7.50 -24.94 23.39
N LYS A 41 6.77 -24.65 24.48
CA LYS A 41 5.90 -23.48 24.56
C LYS A 41 6.70 -22.20 24.34
N GLU A 42 7.82 -22.02 25.05
CA GLU A 42 8.66 -20.82 24.90
C GLU A 42 9.16 -20.61 23.47
N LYS A 43 9.45 -21.70 22.75
CA LYS A 43 9.90 -21.63 21.34
C LYS A 43 8.76 -21.40 20.33
N ARG A 44 7.58 -21.99 20.55
CA ARG A 44 6.47 -21.99 19.58
C ARG A 44 5.43 -20.90 19.83
N TRP A 45 5.26 -20.46 21.07
CA TRP A 45 4.26 -19.45 21.43
C TRP A 45 4.46 -18.11 20.70
N PRO A 46 5.68 -17.55 20.61
CA PRO A 46 5.88 -16.29 19.89
C PRO A 46 5.58 -16.42 18.38
N LYS A 47 5.88 -17.58 17.79
CA LYS A 47 5.58 -17.87 16.38
C LYS A 47 4.07 -18.00 16.16
N TRP A 48 3.37 -18.60 17.12
CA TRP A 48 1.92 -18.72 17.10
C TRP A 48 1.23 -17.36 17.19
N GLU A 49 1.66 -16.50 18.12
CA GLU A 49 1.14 -15.13 18.23
C GLU A 49 1.39 -14.32 16.94
N ARG A 50 2.59 -14.44 16.36
CA ARG A 50 2.92 -13.82 15.07
C ARG A 50 2.03 -14.34 13.94
N LEU A 51 1.78 -15.65 13.87
CA LEU A 51 0.90 -16.25 12.87
C LEU A 51 -0.52 -15.68 12.99
N LEU A 52 -1.10 -15.62 14.19
CA LEU A 52 -2.42 -15.05 14.41
C LEU A 52 -2.50 -13.56 14.03
N ALA A 53 -1.50 -12.77 14.43
CA ALA A 53 -1.43 -11.36 14.07
C ALA A 53 -1.36 -11.14 12.55
N LEU A 54 -0.64 -12.01 11.83
CA LEU A 54 -0.56 -11.95 10.37
C LEU A 54 -1.82 -12.41 9.68
N MET A 55 -2.48 -13.45 10.21
CA MET A 55 -3.76 -13.95 9.68
C MET A 55 -4.83 -12.85 9.66
N GLU A 56 -4.86 -11.99 10.68
CA GLU A 56 -5.75 -10.83 10.71
C GLU A 56 -5.48 -9.83 9.57
N GLN A 57 -4.20 -9.62 9.21
CA GLN A 57 -3.82 -8.68 8.14
C GLN A 57 -4.11 -9.21 6.73
N VAL A 58 -4.25 -10.52 6.57
CA VAL A 58 -4.47 -11.17 5.27
C VAL A 58 -5.90 -11.64 5.06
N ARG A 59 -6.85 -11.22 5.90
CA ARG A 59 -8.24 -11.68 5.84
C ARG A 59 -8.88 -11.53 4.45
N ASP A 60 -8.49 -10.48 3.73
CA ASP A 60 -8.99 -10.19 2.38
C ASP A 60 -8.21 -10.91 1.27
N LEU A 61 -7.13 -11.62 1.59
CA LEU A 61 -6.35 -12.39 0.62
C LEU A 61 -6.90 -13.82 0.47
N PRO A 62 -6.85 -14.40 -0.75
CA PRO A 62 -7.30 -15.79 -0.98
C PRO A 62 -6.62 -16.81 -0.08
N ILE A 63 -5.33 -16.62 0.24
CA ILE A 63 -4.57 -17.55 1.09
C ILE A 63 -5.14 -17.71 2.50
N HIS A 64 -5.89 -16.72 2.99
CA HIS A 64 -6.54 -16.83 4.30
C HIS A 64 -7.52 -18.01 4.31
N GLN A 65 -8.26 -18.25 3.22
CA GLN A 65 -9.23 -19.35 3.15
C GLN A 65 -8.56 -20.73 3.25
N ASP A 66 -7.35 -20.86 2.75
CA ASP A 66 -6.59 -22.11 2.77
C ASP A 66 -5.90 -22.36 4.13
N LEU A 67 -5.40 -21.29 4.76
CA LEU A 67 -4.62 -21.39 6.00
C LEU A 67 -5.50 -21.36 7.26
N HIS A 68 -6.62 -20.63 7.23
CA HIS A 68 -7.48 -20.44 8.41
C HIS A 68 -7.98 -21.76 9.02
N PRO A 69 -8.49 -22.75 8.25
CA PRO A 69 -8.91 -24.03 8.82
C PRO A 69 -7.78 -24.80 9.50
N GLN A 70 -6.55 -24.66 8.99
CA GLN A 70 -5.37 -25.32 9.57
C GLN A 70 -4.96 -24.67 10.89
N VAL A 71 -5.07 -23.35 10.97
CA VAL A 71 -4.86 -22.58 12.22
C VAL A 71 -5.92 -22.96 13.25
N GLU A 72 -7.19 -23.04 12.87
CA GLU A 72 -8.27 -23.50 13.76
C GLU A 72 -8.03 -24.92 14.27
N ALA A 73 -7.62 -25.85 13.40
CA ALA A 73 -7.31 -27.22 13.80
C ALA A 73 -6.21 -27.29 14.88
N ILE A 74 -5.18 -26.43 14.79
CA ILE A 74 -4.13 -26.35 15.81
C ILE A 74 -4.70 -25.90 17.16
N HIS A 75 -5.61 -24.94 17.14
CA HIS A 75 -6.27 -24.42 18.33
C HIS A 75 -7.21 -25.47 18.96
N GLU A 76 -8.08 -26.08 18.17
CA GLU A 76 -9.06 -27.08 18.64
C GLU A 76 -8.40 -28.33 19.19
N GLN A 77 -7.39 -28.85 18.48
CA GLN A 77 -6.68 -30.06 18.88
C GLN A 77 -5.59 -29.79 19.91
N ARG A 78 -5.35 -28.50 20.25
CA ARG A 78 -4.29 -28.05 21.15
C ARG A 78 -2.92 -28.60 20.74
N SER A 79 -2.68 -28.73 19.44
CA SER A 79 -1.49 -29.40 18.87
C SER A 79 -0.25 -28.51 18.81
N LEU A 80 -0.32 -27.28 19.32
CA LEU A 80 0.82 -26.37 19.40
C LEU A 80 2.05 -27.01 20.10
N LEU A 81 1.81 -27.82 21.13
CA LEU A 81 2.86 -28.48 21.92
C LEU A 81 3.11 -29.93 21.48
N ASP A 82 2.62 -30.34 20.31
CA ASP A 82 2.83 -31.67 19.75
C ASP A 82 4.31 -32.05 19.73
N SER A 83 4.61 -33.27 20.18
CA SER A 83 5.97 -33.76 20.35
C SER A 83 6.67 -34.15 19.06
N THR A 84 5.90 -34.42 18.00
CA THR A 84 6.38 -34.98 16.74
C THR A 84 6.53 -33.92 15.66
N THR A 85 5.58 -32.98 15.58
CA THR A 85 5.46 -32.08 14.44
C THR A 85 5.27 -30.63 14.90
N ASP A 86 5.98 -29.71 14.27
CA ASP A 86 5.72 -28.26 14.39
C ASP A 86 4.82 -27.83 13.25
N TYR A 87 3.51 -27.70 13.51
CA TYR A 87 2.53 -27.26 12.53
C TYR A 87 2.54 -25.74 12.29
N VAL A 88 3.15 -24.96 13.19
CA VAL A 88 3.13 -23.49 13.11
C VAL A 88 4.18 -22.98 12.13
N ALA A 89 5.39 -23.54 12.20
CA ALA A 89 6.49 -23.13 11.32
C ALA A 89 6.16 -23.19 9.82
N PRO A 90 5.59 -24.29 9.26
CA PRO A 90 5.25 -24.34 7.83
C PRO A 90 4.13 -23.37 7.45
N LEU A 91 3.10 -23.20 8.29
CA LEU A 91 2.01 -22.24 8.04
C LEU A 91 2.52 -20.81 8.01
N LEU A 92 3.37 -20.45 8.98
CA LEU A 92 3.97 -19.13 9.04
C LEU A 92 4.84 -18.86 7.79
N GLN A 93 5.63 -19.84 7.35
CA GLN A 93 6.44 -19.72 6.14
C GLN A 93 5.57 -19.56 4.88
N GLN A 94 4.49 -20.33 4.76
CA GLN A 94 3.55 -20.22 3.63
C GLN A 94 2.91 -18.84 3.59
N LEU A 95 2.46 -18.34 4.75
CA LEU A 95 1.86 -17.01 4.86
C LEU A 95 2.86 -15.89 4.51
N GLU A 96 4.09 -15.97 5.03
CA GLU A 96 5.15 -15.00 4.72
C GLU A 96 5.56 -15.03 3.24
N ASN A 97 5.60 -16.21 2.62
CA ASN A 97 5.84 -16.34 1.18
C ASN A 97 4.73 -15.67 0.37
N ALA A 98 3.47 -15.94 0.68
CA ALA A 98 2.36 -15.36 -0.07
C ALA A 98 2.24 -13.85 0.11
N LEU A 99 2.51 -13.35 1.32
CA LEU A 99 2.60 -11.91 1.59
C LEU A 99 3.71 -11.27 0.78
N TRP A 100 4.87 -11.92 0.70
CA TRP A 100 5.99 -11.46 -0.11
C TRP A 100 5.62 -11.39 -1.59
N ASP A 101 5.05 -12.47 -2.13
CA ASP A 101 4.66 -12.54 -3.54
C ASP A 101 3.55 -11.53 -3.88
N ALA A 102 2.59 -11.33 -2.98
CA ALA A 102 1.53 -10.34 -3.16
C ALA A 102 2.08 -8.90 -3.14
N LEU A 103 3.00 -8.59 -2.22
CA LEU A 103 3.67 -7.30 -2.16
C LEU A 103 4.48 -7.03 -3.43
N GLU A 104 5.27 -8.01 -3.87
CA GLU A 104 6.10 -7.86 -5.07
C GLU A 104 5.25 -7.67 -6.33
N LYS A 105 4.15 -8.44 -6.47
CA LYS A 105 3.18 -8.25 -7.55
C LYS A 105 2.56 -6.85 -7.54
N ALA A 106 2.12 -6.37 -6.39
CA ALA A 106 1.52 -5.04 -6.27
C ALA A 106 2.52 -3.92 -6.63
N ARG A 107 3.78 -4.08 -6.21
CA ARG A 107 4.86 -3.15 -6.51
C ARG A 107 5.24 -3.16 -7.99
N GLN A 108 5.37 -4.35 -8.58
CA GLN A 108 5.65 -4.50 -10.00
C GLN A 108 4.53 -3.87 -10.83
N HIS A 109 3.26 -4.14 -10.50
CA HIS A 109 2.12 -3.55 -11.19
C HIS A 109 2.14 -2.01 -11.11
N LEU A 110 2.41 -1.45 -9.93
CA LEU A 110 2.55 0.00 -9.79
C LEU A 110 3.71 0.56 -10.63
N ALA A 111 4.84 -0.14 -10.68
CA ALA A 111 6.00 0.27 -11.46
C ALA A 111 5.70 0.25 -12.97
N GLU A 112 5.01 -0.79 -13.45
CA GLU A 112 4.57 -0.93 -14.84
C GLU A 112 3.62 0.20 -15.23
N VAL A 113 2.53 0.40 -14.47
CA VAL A 113 1.58 1.49 -14.71
C VAL A 113 2.27 2.84 -14.68
N SER A 114 3.15 3.08 -13.71
CA SER A 114 3.88 4.34 -13.62
C SER A 114 4.82 4.56 -14.82
N ALA A 115 5.48 3.51 -15.31
CA ALA A 115 6.40 3.61 -16.45
C ALA A 115 5.63 3.87 -17.75
N ASP A 116 4.53 3.15 -17.96
CA ASP A 116 3.67 3.30 -19.14
C ASP A 116 3.07 4.72 -19.21
N GLU A 117 2.52 5.21 -18.09
CA GLU A 117 1.92 6.54 -18.00
C GLU A 117 2.98 7.65 -18.13
N GLN A 118 4.17 7.45 -17.56
CA GLN A 118 5.29 8.39 -17.70
C GLN A 118 5.76 8.48 -19.15
N GLN A 119 5.94 7.34 -19.84
CA GLN A 119 6.32 7.32 -21.24
C GLN A 119 5.27 8.02 -22.12
N GLN A 120 4.00 7.78 -21.82
CA GLN A 120 2.87 8.43 -22.46
C GLN A 120 2.87 9.96 -22.25
N LEU A 121 3.12 10.42 -21.03
CA LEU A 121 3.23 11.85 -20.71
C LEU A 121 4.43 12.48 -21.44
N GLU A 122 5.58 11.83 -21.44
CA GLU A 122 6.78 12.31 -22.12
C GLU A 122 6.65 12.35 -23.64
N ALA A 123 5.80 11.49 -24.23
CA ALA A 123 5.50 11.50 -25.65
C ALA A 123 4.45 12.56 -26.06
N SER A 124 3.76 13.19 -25.10
CA SER A 124 2.76 14.24 -25.41
C SER A 124 3.45 15.51 -25.90
N ALA A 125 2.97 16.03 -27.04
CA ALA A 125 3.50 17.26 -27.62
C ALA A 125 3.26 18.46 -26.69
N GLU A 126 2.11 18.46 -26.01
CA GLU A 126 1.75 19.46 -25.01
C GLU A 126 2.76 19.47 -23.86
N TRP A 127 3.10 18.29 -23.34
CA TRP A 127 4.08 18.18 -22.27
C TRP A 127 5.48 18.61 -22.72
N GLN A 128 5.93 18.17 -23.90
CA GLN A 128 7.25 18.53 -24.45
C GLN A 128 7.41 20.03 -24.72
N SER A 129 6.33 20.73 -25.09
CA SER A 129 6.37 22.16 -25.39
C SER A 129 6.50 23.04 -24.14
N LEU A 130 6.25 22.48 -22.95
CA LEU A 130 6.30 23.24 -21.70
C LEU A 130 7.73 23.46 -21.18
N PRO A 131 8.01 24.64 -20.60
CA PRO A 131 9.23 24.87 -19.82
C PRO A 131 9.38 23.85 -18.68
N GLU A 132 10.62 23.52 -18.34
CA GLU A 132 10.93 22.55 -17.27
C GLU A 132 10.32 22.95 -15.92
N THR A 133 10.32 24.23 -15.59
CA THR A 133 9.71 24.76 -14.35
C THR A 133 8.21 24.49 -14.27
N LYS A 134 7.49 24.65 -15.39
CA LYS A 134 6.04 24.39 -15.50
C LYS A 134 5.75 22.89 -15.41
N ARG A 135 6.54 22.06 -16.11
CA ARG A 135 6.47 20.60 -15.98
C ARG A 135 6.67 20.14 -14.55
N HIS A 136 7.66 20.70 -13.86
CA HIS A 136 7.93 20.37 -12.46
C HIS A 136 6.75 20.73 -11.54
N ASN A 137 6.18 21.92 -11.70
CA ASN A 137 5.02 22.36 -10.91
C ASN A 137 3.80 21.45 -11.14
N ILE A 138 3.46 21.15 -12.39
CA ILE A 138 2.33 20.24 -12.70
C ILE A 138 2.59 18.85 -12.13
N ALA A 139 3.82 18.34 -12.24
CA ALA A 139 4.18 17.03 -11.69
C ALA A 139 4.06 16.98 -10.16
N GLN A 140 4.41 18.06 -9.45
CA GLN A 140 4.22 18.16 -8.01
C GLN A 140 2.74 18.27 -7.62
N GLU A 141 1.98 19.13 -8.29
CA GLU A 141 0.55 19.32 -8.04
C GLU A 141 -0.25 18.03 -8.25
N MET A 142 0.07 17.28 -9.30
CA MET A 142 -0.55 15.98 -9.61
C MET A 142 0.11 14.80 -8.87
N GLN A 143 1.09 15.06 -8.00
CA GLN A 143 1.80 14.07 -7.17
C GLN A 143 2.44 12.92 -7.97
N LEU A 144 2.92 13.18 -9.19
CA LEU A 144 3.47 12.15 -10.08
C LEU A 144 4.75 11.49 -9.52
N SER A 145 5.50 12.22 -8.67
CA SER A 145 6.72 11.73 -8.02
C SER A 145 6.48 10.62 -6.98
N THR A 146 5.25 10.48 -6.47
CA THR A 146 4.92 9.50 -5.42
C THR A 146 4.94 8.06 -5.95
N ALA A 147 4.74 7.87 -7.25
CA ALA A 147 4.79 6.56 -7.90
C ALA A 147 6.22 5.98 -7.93
N SER A 148 7.22 6.82 -8.25
CA SER A 148 8.62 6.41 -8.37
C SER A 148 9.22 5.95 -7.03
N ALA A 149 8.94 6.67 -5.93
CA ALA A 149 9.43 6.32 -4.60
C ALA A 149 8.86 4.99 -4.07
N ALA A 150 7.67 4.61 -4.52
CA ALA A 150 7.01 3.38 -4.12
C ALA A 150 7.67 2.12 -4.75
N SER A 151 8.41 2.28 -5.85
CA SER A 151 9.04 1.19 -6.62
C SER A 151 10.41 0.71 -6.09
N ALA A 152 11.01 1.36 -5.08
CA ALA A 152 12.32 0.96 -4.55
C ALA A 152 12.29 -0.41 -3.85
N PRO A 153 13.22 -1.35 -4.14
CA PRO A 153 13.15 -2.74 -3.69
C PRO A 153 13.08 -2.85 -2.16
N VAL A 154 12.27 -3.79 -1.68
CA VAL A 154 12.10 -4.07 -0.25
C VAL A 154 12.96 -5.28 0.11
N GLU A 155 13.50 -5.31 1.32
CA GLU A 155 14.17 -6.49 1.86
C GLU A 155 13.14 -7.40 2.51
N ARG A 156 13.32 -8.72 2.37
CA ARG A 156 12.40 -9.71 2.94
C ARG A 156 12.25 -9.62 4.45
N SER A 157 13.31 -9.23 5.14
CA SER A 157 13.33 -8.96 6.59
C SER A 157 12.39 -7.82 7.00
N LYS A 158 12.08 -6.89 6.09
CA LYS A 158 11.24 -5.71 6.33
C LYS A 158 9.80 -5.87 5.86
N LEU A 159 9.43 -7.02 5.28
CA LEU A 159 8.10 -7.31 4.74
C LEU A 159 6.96 -6.84 5.66
N LEU A 160 7.01 -7.23 6.93
CA LEU A 160 5.99 -6.88 7.91
C LEU A 160 5.88 -5.37 8.14
N ALA A 161 7.01 -4.70 8.33
CA ALA A 161 7.04 -3.26 8.53
C ALA A 161 6.50 -2.52 7.30
N THR A 162 6.83 -2.99 6.09
CA THR A 162 6.32 -2.42 4.85
C THR A 162 4.81 -2.57 4.72
N ILE A 163 4.26 -3.77 4.97
CA ILE A 163 2.82 -4.02 4.91
C ILE A 163 2.07 -3.22 6.00
N GLN A 164 2.66 -3.08 7.19
CA GLN A 164 2.08 -2.27 8.27
C GLN A 164 2.08 -0.78 7.96
N GLN A 165 3.10 -0.28 7.26
CA GLN A 165 3.15 1.12 6.82
C GLN A 165 2.19 1.39 5.66
N ARG A 166 2.00 0.41 4.77
CA ARG A 166 1.09 0.51 3.64
C ARG A 166 0.52 -0.85 3.28
N SER A 167 -0.79 -1.01 3.49
CA SER A 167 -1.52 -2.24 3.18
C SER A 167 -1.45 -2.56 1.69
N LEU A 168 -1.58 -3.85 1.34
CA LEU A 168 -1.63 -4.30 -0.05
C LEU A 168 -2.75 -3.62 -0.84
N ALA A 169 -3.90 -3.37 -0.21
CA ALA A 169 -5.00 -2.61 -0.81
C ALA A 169 -4.57 -1.17 -1.18
N SER A 170 -3.85 -0.48 -0.29
CA SER A 170 -3.36 0.87 -0.56
C SER A 170 -2.34 0.91 -1.72
N TRP A 171 -1.57 -0.16 -1.93
CA TRP A 171 -0.70 -0.26 -3.12
C TRP A 171 -1.52 -0.37 -4.42
N ALA A 172 -2.59 -1.17 -4.41
CA ALA A 172 -3.49 -1.30 -5.55
C ALA A 172 -4.22 0.02 -5.86
N GLU A 173 -4.79 0.67 -4.83
CA GLU A 173 -5.43 1.99 -4.97
C GLU A 173 -4.48 3.05 -5.54
N LEU A 174 -3.22 3.03 -5.12
CA LEU A 174 -2.21 3.94 -5.66
C LEU A 174 -2.01 3.70 -7.15
N ALA A 175 -1.83 2.45 -7.57
CA ALA A 175 -1.67 2.08 -8.98
C ALA A 175 -2.90 2.48 -9.82
N GLU A 176 -4.12 2.21 -9.34
CA GLU A 176 -5.37 2.59 -10.00
C GLU A 176 -5.54 4.12 -10.11
N SER A 177 -4.99 4.88 -9.17
CA SER A 177 -5.07 6.34 -9.21
C SER A 177 -4.10 6.99 -10.21
N LEU A 178 -3.01 6.31 -10.59
CA LEU A 178 -1.97 6.90 -11.45
C LEU A 178 -2.50 7.34 -12.82
N PRO A 179 -3.22 6.50 -13.59
CA PRO A 179 -3.72 6.90 -14.92
C PRO A 179 -4.55 8.19 -14.89
N THR A 180 -5.37 8.36 -13.86
CA THR A 180 -6.18 9.57 -13.67
C THR A 180 -5.30 10.79 -13.39
N ARG A 181 -4.28 10.65 -12.53
CA ARG A 181 -3.32 11.74 -12.23
C ARG A 181 -2.54 12.16 -13.47
N PHE A 182 -2.06 11.20 -14.25
CA PHE A 182 -1.33 11.46 -15.50
C PHE A 182 -2.23 12.09 -16.58
N THR A 183 -3.48 11.64 -16.69
CA THR A 183 -4.47 12.28 -17.56
C THR A 183 -4.71 13.74 -17.16
N ASN A 184 -4.85 14.03 -15.87
CA ASN A 184 -5.02 15.39 -15.38
C ASN A 184 -3.77 16.25 -15.63
N ALA A 185 -2.56 15.69 -15.51
CA ALA A 185 -1.33 16.38 -15.86
C ALA A 185 -1.27 16.77 -17.35
N ARG A 186 -1.70 15.87 -18.24
CA ARG A 186 -1.83 16.17 -19.68
C ARG A 186 -2.83 17.29 -19.96
N ILE A 187 -3.99 17.26 -19.30
CA ILE A 187 -5.01 18.32 -19.43
C ILE A 187 -4.47 19.66 -18.90
N ALA A 188 -3.78 19.67 -17.77
CA ALA A 188 -3.15 20.87 -17.22
C ALA A 188 -2.08 21.43 -18.17
N ALA A 189 -1.29 20.54 -18.79
CA ALA A 189 -0.29 20.93 -19.76
C ALA A 189 -0.88 21.54 -21.03
N ALA A 190 -1.98 20.97 -21.53
CA ALA A 190 -2.73 21.54 -22.65
C ALA A 190 -3.27 22.93 -22.32
N LYS A 191 -3.84 23.13 -21.12
CA LYS A 191 -4.34 24.44 -20.66
C LYS A 191 -3.25 25.49 -20.53
N GLU A 192 -2.06 25.11 -20.07
CA GLU A 192 -0.91 26.04 -19.98
C GLU A 192 -0.36 26.46 -21.35
N LEU A 193 -0.67 25.70 -22.41
CA LEU A 193 -0.36 26.07 -23.79
C LEU A 193 -1.52 26.78 -24.49
N GLU A 194 -2.71 26.82 -23.89
CA GLU A 194 -3.78 27.66 -24.41
C GLU A 194 -3.31 29.12 -24.33
N PRO A 195 -3.36 29.85 -25.45
CA PRO A 195 -2.90 31.23 -25.46
C PRO A 195 -3.81 32.08 -24.55
N ASP A 196 -3.19 32.77 -23.59
CA ASP A 196 -3.88 33.72 -22.72
C ASP A 196 -4.65 34.75 -23.57
N THR A 197 -5.97 34.64 -23.57
CA THR A 197 -6.83 35.51 -24.38
C THR A 197 -6.83 36.90 -23.76
N GLN A 198 -6.34 37.90 -24.51
CA GLN A 198 -6.24 39.25 -23.98
C GLN A 198 -7.61 39.94 -24.08
N PRO A 199 -8.23 40.36 -22.95
CA PRO A 199 -9.46 41.15 -23.00
C PRO A 199 -9.13 42.54 -23.57
N LEU A 200 -9.72 42.87 -24.72
CA LEU A 200 -9.57 44.18 -25.35
C LEU A 200 -10.91 44.92 -25.31
N LYS A 201 -10.92 46.06 -24.63
CA LYS A 201 -12.07 46.97 -24.61
C LYS A 201 -11.88 48.03 -25.68
N LEU A 202 -12.72 48.03 -26.70
CA LEU A 202 -12.69 49.06 -27.74
C LEU A 202 -13.12 50.41 -27.14
N SER A 203 -12.33 51.46 -27.35
CA SER A 203 -12.69 52.80 -26.87
C SER A 203 -13.90 53.34 -27.64
N SER A 204 -15.02 53.54 -26.95
CA SER A 204 -16.24 54.13 -27.50
C SER A 204 -16.09 55.65 -27.70
N GLY A 205 -16.34 56.13 -28.92
CA GLY A 205 -16.38 57.56 -29.25
C GLY A 205 -17.74 57.98 -29.82
N VAL A 206 -18.06 59.28 -29.77
CA VAL A 206 -19.27 59.84 -30.38
C VAL A 206 -19.02 60.06 -31.88
N LEU A 207 -19.59 59.20 -32.71
CA LEU A 207 -19.53 59.28 -34.17
C LEU A 207 -20.66 60.19 -34.66
N LYS A 208 -20.33 61.25 -35.39
CA LYS A 208 -21.29 62.31 -35.79
C LYS A 208 -21.62 62.30 -37.29
N ASP A 209 -20.78 61.68 -38.10
CA ASP A 209 -20.94 61.54 -39.55
C ASP A 209 -20.25 60.24 -40.03
N GLU A 210 -20.49 59.88 -41.29
CA GLU A 210 -19.98 58.64 -41.91
C GLU A 210 -18.45 58.68 -42.08
N ALA A 211 -17.88 59.86 -42.35
CA ALA A 211 -16.43 60.04 -42.41
C ALA A 211 -15.76 59.79 -41.05
N ALA A 212 -16.38 60.17 -39.92
CA ALA A 212 -15.88 59.87 -38.58
C ALA A 212 -15.98 58.38 -38.24
N LEU A 213 -16.95 57.64 -38.81
CA LEU A 213 -17.07 56.20 -38.64
C LEU A 213 -15.90 55.47 -39.33
N ASP A 214 -15.58 55.82 -40.57
CA ASP A 214 -14.49 55.19 -41.32
C ASP A 214 -13.12 55.43 -40.66
N VAL A 215 -12.85 56.68 -40.24
CA VAL A 215 -11.61 57.01 -39.53
C VAL A 215 -11.48 56.26 -38.21
N TRP A 216 -12.59 56.10 -37.47
CA TRP A 216 -12.59 55.34 -36.22
C TRP A 216 -12.38 53.85 -36.49
N TRP A 217 -13.01 53.29 -37.52
CA TRP A 217 -12.87 51.88 -37.90
C TRP A 217 -11.44 51.53 -38.34
N ASP A 218 -10.82 52.37 -39.17
CA ASP A 218 -9.44 52.17 -39.62
C ASP A 218 -8.46 52.17 -38.44
N SER A 219 -8.61 53.12 -37.52
CA SER A 219 -7.81 53.17 -36.29
C SER A 219 -8.01 51.92 -35.40
N LYS A 220 -9.24 51.44 -35.26
CA LYS A 220 -9.52 50.22 -34.49
C LYS A 220 -9.04 48.96 -35.17
N ARG A 221 -9.08 48.92 -36.50
CA ARG A 221 -8.57 47.80 -37.29
C ARG A 221 -7.07 47.65 -37.12
N GLU A 222 -6.30 48.73 -37.13
CA GLU A 222 -4.85 48.70 -36.85
C GLU A 222 -4.54 48.25 -35.41
N GLU A 223 -5.28 48.76 -34.42
CA GLU A 223 -5.14 48.37 -33.02
C GLU A 223 -5.42 46.86 -32.82
N LEU A 224 -6.50 46.37 -33.42
CA LEU A 224 -6.87 44.95 -33.40
C LEU A 224 -5.81 44.08 -34.07
N LEU A 225 -5.32 44.47 -35.26
CA LEU A 225 -4.28 43.70 -35.98
C LEU A 225 -2.97 43.61 -35.18
N THR A 226 -2.57 44.70 -34.53
CA THR A 226 -1.36 44.74 -33.68
C THR A 226 -1.52 43.83 -32.46
N LYS A 227 -2.71 43.82 -31.85
CA LYS A 227 -3.02 42.96 -30.71
C LYS A 227 -3.17 41.49 -31.10
N LEU A 228 -3.73 41.20 -32.27
CA LEU A 228 -3.86 39.85 -32.81
C LEU A 228 -2.50 39.19 -33.08
N GLN A 229 -1.48 39.98 -33.43
CA GLN A 229 -0.09 39.50 -33.55
C GLN A 229 0.52 39.08 -32.21
N GLN A 230 -0.01 39.56 -31.08
CA GLN A 230 0.46 39.26 -29.72
C GLN A 230 -0.32 38.13 -29.05
N GLY A 231 -1.39 37.65 -29.68
CA GLY A 231 -2.24 36.57 -29.18
C GLY A 231 -3.71 36.73 -29.60
N PRO A 232 -4.55 35.70 -29.35
CA PRO A 232 -5.99 35.80 -29.54
C PRO A 232 -6.58 36.82 -28.56
N ILE A 233 -7.54 37.60 -29.07
CA ILE A 233 -8.16 38.73 -28.35
C ILE A 233 -9.66 38.49 -28.19
N GLN A 234 -10.19 38.84 -27.02
CA GLN A 234 -11.62 38.82 -26.74
C GLN A 234 -12.13 40.27 -26.64
N ILE A 235 -13.04 40.64 -27.54
CA ILE A 235 -13.68 41.97 -27.55
C ILE A 235 -14.82 41.97 -26.54
N ASN A 236 -14.72 42.83 -25.52
CA ASN A 236 -15.70 42.99 -24.43
C ASN A 236 -16.47 44.31 -24.50
#